data_AF-A0A022J4N8-F1
#
_entry.id   AF-A0A022J4N8-F1
#
_cell.length_a   1.000
_cell.length_b   1.000
_cell.length_c   1.000
_cell.angle_alpha   90.00
_cell.angle_beta   90.00
_cell.angle_gamma   90.00
#
_symmetry.space_group_name_H-M   'P 1'
#
loop_
_entity.id
_entity.type
_entity.pdbx_description
1 polymer ?
#
loop_
_entity_poly.entity_id
_entity_poly.type
_entity_poly.pdbx_seq_one_letter_code
_entity_poly.pdbx_strand_id
1 'polypeptide(L)'
;MLMEYLTQWLIRSGVGYNDFVTALKPVFYQQALSELERIEQKPTDSAVSLLSGLHRKDVNAFKKAMQAGQPLTEAKVAEPVSVPARVIGLWLAEGLAEKIPFVSNDQVSFENLVKKVSTEKHPRSILNELERLNIVKEKDGLVMLQQRSFMPDVEQFEVRKLLTSNLEAHLAAGVHNLFQPEKEPYLEQAIFADELTDESITLLKEASLRLWEDLSLQVLKLAIERCALDEGKEGATKTFRFGAYQYDENNL
;
A
#
# COMPACT_ATOMS: atom_id res chain seq x y z
N MET A 1 7.50 14.42 7.17
CA MET A 1 8.37 13.61 6.27
C MET A 1 7.51 12.62 5.45
N LEU A 2 7.87 12.28 4.20
CA LEU A 2 7.11 11.34 3.34
C LEU A 2 6.66 10.04 4.05
N MET A 3 7.54 9.46 4.85
CA MET A 3 7.25 8.23 5.59
C MET A 3 6.17 8.38 6.66
N GLU A 4 5.91 9.58 7.17
CA GLU A 4 4.83 9.82 8.13
C GLU A 4 3.48 9.64 7.47
N TYR A 5 3.30 10.17 6.25
CA TYR A 5 2.04 10.02 5.50
C TYR A 5 1.79 8.56 5.10
N LEU A 6 2.82 7.85 4.64
CA LEU A 6 2.71 6.43 4.31
C LEU A 6 2.37 5.59 5.56
N THR A 7 3.09 5.79 6.66
CA THR A 7 2.83 5.03 7.90
C THR A 7 1.48 5.38 8.50
N GLN A 8 1.03 6.63 8.43
CA GLN A 8 -0.32 7.02 8.82
C GLN A 8 -1.38 6.27 8.00
N TRP A 9 -1.21 6.17 6.68
CA TRP A 9 -2.13 5.42 5.82
C TRP A 9 -2.15 3.93 6.17
N LEU A 10 -0.97 3.32 6.36
CA LEU A 10 -0.85 1.90 6.74
C LEU A 10 -1.54 1.61 8.07
N ILE A 11 -1.27 2.40 9.11
CA ILE A 11 -1.88 2.22 10.43
C ILE A 11 -3.40 2.42 10.37
N ARG A 12 -3.88 3.45 9.65
CA ARG A 12 -5.32 3.66 9.43
C ARG A 12 -5.96 2.45 8.75
N SER A 13 -5.23 1.78 7.86
CA SER A 13 -5.65 0.57 7.15
C SER A 13 -5.45 -0.73 7.93
N GLY A 14 -4.92 -0.68 9.15
CA GLY A 14 -4.70 -1.87 9.99
C GLY A 14 -3.42 -2.64 9.69
N VAL A 15 -2.50 -2.07 8.91
CA VAL A 15 -1.20 -2.66 8.59
C VAL A 15 -0.18 -2.21 9.64
N GLY A 16 0.32 -3.16 10.43
CA GLY A 16 1.35 -2.91 11.43
C GLY A 16 2.76 -2.91 10.85
N TYR A 17 3.73 -2.45 11.65
CA TYR A 17 5.15 -2.44 11.27
C TYR A 17 5.67 -3.81 10.81
N ASN A 18 5.40 -4.87 11.56
CA ASN A 18 5.88 -6.22 11.23
C ASN A 18 5.29 -6.76 9.92
N ASP A 19 4.00 -6.48 9.67
CA ASP A 19 3.32 -6.87 8.43
C ASP A 19 3.95 -6.11 7.25
N PHE A 20 4.15 -4.81 7.41
CA PHE A 20 4.78 -3.96 6.40
C PHE A 20 6.22 -4.38 6.07
N VAL A 21 7.07 -4.58 7.08
CA VAL A 21 8.45 -5.03 6.89
C VAL A 21 8.48 -6.40 6.20
N THR A 22 7.58 -7.30 6.56
CA THR A 22 7.49 -8.62 5.92
C THR A 22 7.13 -8.50 4.45
N ALA A 23 6.11 -7.69 4.13
CA ALA A 23 5.70 -7.43 2.74
C ALA A 23 6.80 -6.76 1.90
N LEU A 24 7.68 -5.97 2.53
CA LEU A 24 8.81 -5.34 1.85
C LEU A 24 9.98 -6.27 1.56
N LYS A 25 10.14 -7.39 2.28
CA LYS A 25 11.26 -8.31 2.04
C LYS A 25 11.42 -8.76 0.58
N PRO A 26 10.39 -9.27 -0.11
CA PRO A 26 10.52 -9.62 -1.53
C PRO A 26 10.84 -8.42 -2.42
N VAL A 27 10.35 -7.22 -2.08
CA VAL A 27 10.65 -5.99 -2.81
C VAL A 27 12.14 -5.65 -2.68
N PHE A 28 12.68 -5.64 -1.46
CA PHE A 28 14.11 -5.40 -1.22
C PHE A 28 15.00 -6.44 -1.91
N TYR A 29 14.57 -7.70 -1.94
CA TYR A 29 15.27 -8.76 -2.68
C TYR A 29 15.33 -8.44 -4.18
N GLN A 30 14.20 -8.09 -4.79
CA GLN A 30 14.12 -7.75 -6.21
C GLN A 30 14.94 -6.49 -6.54
N GLN A 31 14.82 -5.42 -5.75
CA GLN A 31 15.56 -4.18 -5.97
C GLN A 31 17.08 -4.41 -5.86
N ALA A 32 17.53 -5.25 -4.93
CA ALA A 32 18.95 -5.62 -4.84
C ALA A 32 19.42 -6.41 -6.07
N LEU A 33 18.59 -7.29 -6.65
CA LEU A 33 18.92 -7.99 -7.90
C LEU A 33 19.03 -7.01 -9.07
N SER A 34 18.07 -6.11 -9.22
CA SER A 34 18.10 -5.09 -10.29
C SER A 34 19.30 -4.16 -10.16
N GLU A 35 19.68 -3.78 -8.93
CA GLU A 35 20.86 -2.96 -8.71
C GLU A 35 22.15 -3.72 -9.04
N LEU A 36 22.25 -5.00 -8.66
CA LEU A 36 23.40 -5.86 -9.00
C LEU A 36 23.55 -6.03 -10.52
N GLU A 37 22.44 -6.18 -11.23
CA GLU A 37 22.42 -6.20 -12.69
C GLU A 37 22.90 -4.87 -13.27
N ARG A 38 22.39 -3.74 -12.76
CA ARG A 38 22.78 -2.39 -13.22
C ARG A 38 24.28 -2.12 -13.06
N ILE A 39 24.89 -2.61 -11.99
CA ILE A 39 26.34 -2.46 -11.74
C ILE A 39 27.18 -3.63 -12.28
N GLU A 40 26.59 -4.51 -13.10
CA GLU A 40 27.24 -5.66 -13.74
C GLU A 40 27.91 -6.64 -12.76
N GLN A 41 27.36 -6.78 -11.55
CA GLN A 41 27.86 -7.70 -10.53
C GLN A 41 27.06 -9.00 -10.45
N LYS A 42 27.76 -10.10 -10.18
CA LYS A 42 27.12 -11.42 -10.02
C LYS A 42 26.21 -11.42 -8.79
N PRO A 43 24.93 -11.86 -8.91
CA PRO A 43 23.99 -11.89 -7.81
C PRO A 43 24.21 -13.10 -6.88
N THR A 44 25.32 -13.08 -6.14
CA THR A 44 25.60 -14.07 -5.10
C THR A 44 24.74 -13.83 -3.87
N ASP A 45 24.44 -14.88 -3.10
CA ASP A 45 23.59 -14.77 -1.91
C ASP A 45 24.16 -13.77 -0.88
N SER A 46 25.50 -13.66 -0.80
CA SER A 46 26.19 -12.67 0.03
C SER A 46 26.03 -11.24 -0.49
N ALA A 47 26.12 -11.02 -1.80
CA ALA A 47 25.97 -9.70 -2.41
C ALA A 47 24.52 -9.19 -2.28
N VAL A 48 23.54 -10.08 -2.52
CA VAL A 48 22.12 -9.77 -2.34
C VAL A 48 21.82 -9.46 -0.87
N SER A 49 22.32 -10.27 0.07
CA SER A 49 22.14 -10.03 1.51
C SER A 49 22.76 -8.70 1.96
N LEU A 50 23.95 -8.35 1.44
CA LEU A 50 24.63 -7.10 1.74
C LEU A 50 23.84 -5.87 1.25
N LEU A 51 23.38 -5.88 0.00
CA LEU A 51 22.67 -4.73 -0.59
C LEU A 51 21.24 -4.57 -0.07
N SER A 52 20.52 -5.69 0.08
CA SER A 52 19.12 -5.66 0.56
C SER A 52 18.99 -5.55 2.09
N GLY A 53 20.07 -5.82 2.83
CA GLY A 53 20.02 -5.98 4.29
C GLY A 53 19.25 -7.23 4.77
N LEU A 54 18.79 -8.08 3.85
CA LEU A 54 18.01 -9.28 4.19
C LEU A 54 18.89 -10.37 4.77
N HIS A 55 18.33 -11.13 5.71
CA HIS A 55 19.01 -12.28 6.27
C HIS A 55 19.21 -13.37 5.20
N ARG A 56 20.36 -14.06 5.23
CA ARG A 56 20.69 -15.12 4.25
C ARG A 56 19.62 -16.20 4.11
N LYS A 57 18.89 -16.49 5.20
CA LYS A 57 17.75 -17.43 5.19
C LYS A 57 16.64 -16.97 4.24
N ASP A 58 16.29 -15.68 4.28
CA ASP A 58 15.23 -15.10 3.46
C ASP A 58 15.69 -15.01 1.99
N VAL A 59 16.93 -14.58 1.75
CA VAL A 59 17.55 -14.58 0.42
C VAL A 59 17.51 -15.97 -0.22
N ASN A 60 17.87 -17.01 0.53
CA ASN A 60 17.82 -18.39 0.05
C ASN A 60 16.39 -18.87 -0.21
N ALA A 61 15.41 -18.45 0.59
CA ALA A 61 14.01 -18.78 0.38
C ALA A 61 13.46 -18.15 -0.90
N PHE A 62 13.70 -16.85 -1.12
CA PHE A 62 13.28 -16.14 -2.33
C PHE A 62 13.96 -16.69 -3.59
N LYS A 63 15.26 -16.98 -3.52
CA LYS A 63 15.99 -17.60 -4.63
C LYS A 63 15.39 -18.94 -5.04
N LYS A 64 15.02 -19.79 -4.07
CA LYS A 64 14.37 -21.08 -4.34
C LYS A 64 12.99 -20.91 -4.96
N ALA A 65 12.18 -19.97 -4.45
CA ALA A 65 10.87 -19.67 -5.04
C ALA A 65 11.00 -19.23 -6.50
N MET A 66 11.92 -18.30 -6.78
CA MET A 66 12.19 -17.82 -8.14
C MET A 66 12.68 -18.94 -9.07
N GLN A 67 13.58 -19.81 -8.60
CA GLN A 67 14.06 -20.97 -9.37
C GLN A 67 12.96 -22.00 -9.65
N ALA A 68 11.97 -22.11 -8.76
CA ALA A 68 10.81 -22.97 -8.93
C ALA A 68 9.71 -22.33 -9.80
N GLY A 69 9.92 -21.10 -10.31
CA GLY A 69 8.89 -20.35 -11.03
C GLY A 69 7.72 -19.90 -10.16
N GLN A 70 7.89 -19.90 -8.84
CA GLN A 70 6.87 -19.49 -7.87
C GLN A 70 6.95 -17.99 -7.61
N PRO A 71 5.81 -17.33 -7.36
CA PRO A 71 5.78 -15.97 -6.84
C PRO A 71 6.62 -15.86 -5.56
N LEU A 72 7.32 -14.73 -5.38
CA LEU A 72 8.11 -14.52 -4.17
C LEU A 72 7.25 -14.47 -2.90
N THR A 73 5.96 -14.13 -3.03
CA THR A 73 4.97 -14.19 -1.95
C THR A 73 4.72 -15.61 -1.45
N GLU A 74 5.05 -16.65 -2.22
CA GLU A 74 4.92 -18.06 -1.81
C GLU A 74 6.20 -18.60 -1.16
N ALA A 75 7.26 -17.80 -1.08
CA ALA A 75 8.46 -18.19 -0.38
C ALA A 75 8.14 -18.46 1.09
N LYS A 76 8.65 -19.56 1.66
CA LYS A 76 8.51 -19.90 3.09
C LYS A 76 9.34 -18.97 3.98
N VAL A 77 8.97 -17.70 3.99
CA VAL A 77 9.42 -16.68 4.92
C VAL A 77 8.40 -16.67 6.05
N ALA A 78 8.85 -16.47 7.29
CA ALA A 78 7.91 -16.38 8.41
C ALA A 78 7.02 -15.16 8.19
N GLU A 79 5.73 -15.39 7.97
CA GLU A 79 4.74 -14.32 7.81
C GLU A 79 4.08 -14.02 9.15
N PRO A 80 4.26 -12.83 9.72
CA PRO A 80 3.33 -12.32 10.70
C PRO A 80 2.07 -11.93 9.94
N VAL A 81 1.02 -12.73 10.08
CA VAL A 81 -0.34 -12.22 9.90
C VAL A 81 -0.72 -11.55 11.22
N SER A 82 -1.27 -10.34 11.15
CA SER A 82 -1.65 -9.60 12.36
C SER A 82 -2.59 -10.42 13.25
N VAL A 83 -2.46 -10.25 14.57
CA VAL A 83 -3.31 -10.97 15.55
C VAL A 83 -4.81 -10.75 15.28
N PRO A 84 -5.29 -9.51 15.01
CA PRO A 84 -6.69 -9.28 14.64
C PRO A 84 -7.14 -10.10 13.43
N ALA A 85 -6.34 -10.12 12.35
CA ALA A 85 -6.66 -10.87 11.15
C ALA A 85 -6.69 -12.39 11.40
N ARG A 86 -5.76 -12.92 12.21
CA ARG A 86 -5.75 -14.33 12.61
C ARG A 86 -6.96 -14.70 13.46
N VAL A 87 -7.45 -13.80 14.33
CA VAL A 87 -8.67 -14.02 15.13
C VAL A 87 -9.90 -14.12 14.23
N ILE A 88 -10.05 -13.22 13.26
CA ILE A 88 -11.15 -13.28 12.28
C ILE A 88 -11.02 -14.52 11.40
N GLY A 89 -9.82 -14.84 10.91
CA GLY A 89 -9.58 -16.04 10.12
C GLY A 89 -9.96 -17.32 10.89
N LEU A 90 -9.61 -17.40 12.17
CA LEU A 90 -10.01 -18.52 13.03
C LEU A 90 -11.52 -18.55 13.25
N TRP A 91 -12.16 -17.40 13.50
CA TRP A 91 -13.62 -17.30 13.64
C TRP A 91 -14.32 -17.91 12.41
N LEU A 92 -13.92 -17.48 11.21
CA LEU A 92 -14.48 -17.94 9.95
C LEU A 92 -14.17 -19.42 9.70
N ALA A 93 -12.93 -19.86 9.95
CA ALA A 93 -12.52 -21.25 9.74
C ALA A 93 -13.24 -22.23 10.68
N GLU A 94 -13.55 -21.82 11.91
CA GLU A 94 -14.34 -22.63 12.86
C GLU A 94 -15.85 -22.60 12.54
N GLY A 95 -16.29 -21.84 11.54
CA GLY A 95 -17.70 -21.79 11.11
C GLY A 95 -18.64 -21.26 12.21
N LEU A 96 -18.13 -20.40 13.09
CA LEU A 96 -18.90 -19.90 14.23
C LEU A 96 -20.00 -18.92 13.76
N ALA A 97 -21.02 -18.74 14.61
CA ALA A 97 -22.07 -17.77 14.35
C ALA A 97 -21.49 -16.35 14.15
N GLU A 98 -22.17 -15.54 13.34
CA GLU A 98 -21.76 -14.14 13.08
C GLU A 98 -21.74 -13.27 14.33
N LYS A 99 -22.45 -13.70 15.38
CA LYS A 99 -22.53 -13.05 16.67
C LYS A 99 -22.13 -14.04 17.75
N ILE A 100 -21.11 -13.69 18.52
CA ILE A 100 -20.63 -14.48 19.65
C ILE A 100 -20.51 -13.59 20.90
N PRO A 101 -20.70 -14.12 22.12
CA PRO A 101 -20.47 -13.35 23.34
C PRO A 101 -19.01 -12.93 23.46
N PHE A 102 -18.76 -11.77 24.08
CA PHE A 102 -17.39 -11.34 24.38
C PHE A 102 -16.69 -12.32 25.33
N VAL A 103 -17.36 -12.69 26.43
CA VAL A 103 -16.92 -13.67 27.44
C VAL A 103 -18.04 -14.69 27.65
N SER A 104 -17.68 -15.95 27.84
CA SER A 104 -18.60 -17.02 28.24
C SER A 104 -17.84 -18.10 28.99
N ASN A 105 -18.47 -18.68 30.02
CA ASN A 105 -17.88 -19.72 30.85
C ASN A 105 -17.90 -21.10 30.17
N ASP A 106 -18.95 -21.39 29.38
CA ASP A 106 -19.22 -22.73 28.84
C ASP A 106 -19.51 -22.76 27.33
N GLN A 107 -19.33 -21.63 26.62
CA GLN A 107 -19.58 -21.52 25.17
C GLN A 107 -18.42 -20.83 24.43
N VAL A 108 -18.47 -20.92 23.10
CA VAL A 108 -17.59 -20.16 22.21
C VAL A 108 -17.77 -18.66 22.48
N SER A 109 -16.65 -17.96 22.69
CA SER A 109 -16.61 -16.53 22.97
C SER A 109 -15.46 -15.87 22.21
N PHE A 110 -15.56 -14.56 22.01
CA PHE A 110 -14.51 -13.78 21.38
C PHE A 110 -13.20 -13.84 22.19
N GLU A 111 -13.30 -13.80 23.52
CA GLU A 111 -12.15 -13.95 24.40
C GLU A 111 -11.40 -15.27 24.18
N ASN A 112 -12.14 -16.38 24.06
CA ASN A 112 -11.57 -17.69 23.81
C ASN A 112 -10.89 -17.77 22.43
N LEU A 113 -11.48 -17.15 21.40
CA LEU A 113 -10.84 -17.04 20.08
C LEU A 113 -9.51 -16.29 20.15
N VAL A 114 -9.47 -15.15 20.84
CA VAL A 114 -8.22 -14.39 21.00
C VAL A 114 -7.16 -15.23 21.71
N LYS A 115 -7.53 -15.90 22.82
CA LYS A 115 -6.61 -16.75 23.60
C LYS A 115 -6.04 -17.93 22.80
N LYS A 116 -6.79 -18.48 21.83
CA LYS A 116 -6.29 -19.50 20.89
C LYS A 116 -5.23 -18.95 19.93
N VAL A 117 -5.29 -17.65 19.60
CA VAL A 117 -4.42 -17.00 18.61
C VAL A 117 -3.19 -16.34 19.24
N SER A 118 -3.35 -15.71 20.40
CA SER A 118 -2.31 -14.97 21.10
C SER A 118 -2.53 -15.00 22.61
N THR A 119 -1.46 -15.29 23.36
CA THR A 119 -1.41 -15.20 24.82
C THR A 119 -0.91 -13.84 25.32
N GLU A 120 -0.34 -13.02 24.43
CA GLU A 120 0.28 -11.74 24.79
C GLU A 120 -0.68 -10.54 24.67
N LYS A 121 -1.61 -10.59 23.71
CA LYS A 121 -2.52 -9.47 23.44
C LYS A 121 -3.82 -9.64 24.20
N HIS A 122 -4.23 -8.59 24.91
CA HIS A 122 -5.47 -8.60 25.67
C HIS A 122 -6.70 -8.64 24.72
N PRO A 123 -7.70 -9.50 24.96
CA PRO A 123 -8.88 -9.64 24.08
C PRO A 123 -9.63 -8.34 23.82
N ARG A 124 -9.76 -7.48 24.84
CA ARG A 124 -10.38 -6.15 24.68
C ARG A 124 -9.62 -5.26 23.69
N SER A 125 -8.29 -5.32 23.67
CA SER A 125 -7.47 -4.53 22.74
C SER A 125 -7.66 -5.00 21.30
N ILE A 126 -7.79 -6.32 21.09
CA ILE A 126 -8.07 -6.88 19.76
C ILE A 126 -9.47 -6.50 19.29
N LEU A 127 -10.47 -6.56 20.18
CA LEU A 127 -11.82 -6.10 19.87
C LEU A 127 -11.82 -4.63 19.44
N ASN A 128 -11.22 -3.74 20.24
CA ASN A 128 -11.17 -2.31 19.93
C ASN A 128 -10.51 -2.03 18.56
N GLU A 129 -9.47 -2.78 18.21
CA GLU A 129 -8.81 -2.64 16.90
C GLU A 129 -9.71 -3.12 15.75
N LEU A 130 -10.41 -4.25 15.92
CA LEU A 130 -11.36 -4.74 14.93
C LEU A 130 -12.58 -3.81 14.79
N GLU A 131 -13.02 -3.15 15.86
CA GLU A 131 -14.06 -2.12 15.80
C GLU A 131 -13.56 -0.85 15.11
N ARG A 132 -12.33 -0.39 15.39
CA ARG A 132 -11.71 0.74 14.69
C ARG A 132 -11.62 0.51 13.18
N LEU A 133 -11.35 -0.73 12.78
CA LEU A 133 -11.33 -1.18 11.38
C LEU A 133 -12.72 -1.48 10.82
N ASN A 134 -13.78 -1.27 11.60
CA ASN A 134 -15.17 -1.60 11.30
C ASN A 134 -15.41 -3.08 10.92
N ILE A 135 -14.51 -4.01 11.26
CA ILE A 135 -14.65 -5.44 10.94
C ILE A 135 -15.67 -6.10 11.86
N VAL A 136 -15.72 -5.65 13.12
CA VAL A 136 -16.70 -6.11 14.11
C VAL A 136 -17.40 -4.93 14.75
N LYS A 137 -18.47 -5.22 15.48
CA LYS A 137 -19.16 -4.29 16.36
C LYS A 137 -19.57 -5.01 17.63
N GLU A 138 -19.30 -4.42 18.79
CA GLU A 138 -19.84 -4.89 20.05
C GLU A 138 -21.17 -4.19 20.36
N LYS A 139 -22.17 -4.96 20.78
CA LYS A 139 -23.42 -4.44 21.32
C LYS A 139 -23.98 -5.42 22.33
N ASP A 140 -24.41 -4.92 23.48
CA ASP A 140 -25.07 -5.72 24.53
C ASP A 140 -24.26 -6.98 24.94
N GLY A 141 -22.92 -6.86 24.98
CA GLY A 141 -22.01 -7.96 25.33
C GLY A 141 -21.76 -9.00 24.21
N LEU A 142 -22.33 -8.78 23.02
CA LEU A 142 -22.14 -9.61 21.83
C LEU A 142 -21.22 -8.91 20.84
N VAL A 143 -20.23 -9.64 20.32
CA VAL A 143 -19.36 -9.22 19.22
C VAL A 143 -19.95 -9.74 17.92
N MET A 144 -20.13 -8.86 16.93
CA MET A 144 -20.81 -9.16 15.67
C MET A 144 -19.89 -8.85 14.48
N LEU A 145 -19.68 -9.83 13.59
CA LEU A 145 -19.02 -9.60 12.30
C LEU A 145 -19.84 -8.62 11.46
N GLN A 146 -19.18 -7.64 10.86
CA GLN A 146 -19.80 -6.71 9.93
C GLN A 146 -19.69 -7.29 8.50
N GLN A 147 -20.78 -7.85 7.96
CA GLN A 147 -20.78 -8.50 6.63
C GLN A 147 -20.34 -7.58 5.49
N ARG A 148 -20.56 -6.26 5.59
CA ARG A 148 -20.13 -5.28 4.57
C ARG A 148 -18.65 -4.92 4.65
N SER A 149 -17.96 -5.28 5.73
CA SER A 149 -16.55 -4.89 5.93
C SER A 149 -15.56 -5.72 5.13
N PHE A 150 -16.04 -6.80 4.52
CA PHE A 150 -15.30 -7.61 3.55
C PHE A 150 -15.61 -7.23 2.09
N MET A 151 -16.57 -6.32 1.86
CA MET A 151 -16.85 -5.78 0.54
C MET A 151 -16.14 -4.42 0.39
N PRO A 152 -15.40 -4.18 -0.70
CA PRO A 152 -14.82 -2.87 -0.95
C PRO A 152 -15.93 -1.82 -1.07
N ASP A 153 -15.81 -0.74 -0.30
CA ASP A 153 -16.53 0.50 -0.62
C ASP A 153 -16.00 1.03 -1.95
N VAL A 154 -16.84 0.98 -2.99
CA VAL A 154 -16.45 1.24 -4.39
C VAL A 154 -15.85 2.63 -4.56
N GLU A 155 -16.42 3.64 -3.88
CA GLU A 155 -15.92 5.02 -3.95
C GLU A 155 -14.54 5.14 -3.31
N GLN A 156 -14.36 4.54 -2.13
CA GLN A 156 -13.05 4.53 -1.46
C GLN A 156 -12.03 3.71 -2.24
N PHE A 157 -12.45 2.64 -2.92
CA PHE A 157 -11.58 1.82 -3.74
C PHE A 157 -11.02 2.61 -4.93
N GLU A 158 -11.86 3.34 -5.66
CA GLU A 158 -11.41 4.16 -6.80
C GLU A 158 -10.51 5.32 -6.35
N VAL A 159 -10.81 5.98 -5.24
CA VAL A 159 -9.95 7.04 -4.68
C VAL A 159 -8.58 6.48 -4.27
N ARG A 160 -8.53 5.31 -3.60
CA ARG A 160 -7.27 4.65 -3.24
C ARG A 160 -6.48 4.26 -4.48
N LYS A 161 -7.14 3.71 -5.49
CA LYS A 161 -6.51 3.32 -6.76
C LYS A 161 -5.91 4.53 -7.47
N LEU A 162 -6.64 5.64 -7.53
CA LEU A 162 -6.15 6.89 -8.11
C LEU A 162 -4.91 7.40 -7.36
N LEU A 163 -4.97 7.44 -6.03
CA LEU A 163 -3.83 7.85 -5.19
C LEU A 163 -2.62 6.95 -5.43
N THR A 164 -2.79 5.63 -5.36
CA THR A 164 -1.70 4.66 -5.58
C THR A 164 -1.07 4.86 -6.94
N SER A 165 -1.85 4.92 -8.02
CA SER A 165 -1.31 5.07 -9.37
C SER A 165 -0.62 6.42 -9.59
N ASN A 166 -1.06 7.48 -8.93
CA ASN A 166 -0.39 8.78 -8.99
C ASN A 166 0.94 8.76 -8.22
N LEU A 167 0.96 8.19 -7.01
CA LEU A 167 2.18 8.04 -6.21
C LEU A 167 3.21 7.15 -6.92
N GLU A 168 2.79 6.06 -7.54
CA GLU A 168 3.67 5.17 -8.31
C GLU A 168 4.31 5.90 -9.49
N ALA A 169 3.51 6.61 -10.29
CA ALA A 169 4.02 7.35 -11.45
C ALA A 169 4.95 8.50 -11.04
N HIS A 170 4.59 9.24 -9.98
CA HIS A 170 5.42 10.32 -9.46
C HIS A 170 6.75 9.80 -8.92
N LEU A 171 6.72 8.75 -8.09
CA LEU A 171 7.94 8.15 -7.55
C LEU A 171 8.82 7.57 -8.66
N ALA A 172 8.23 6.91 -9.67
CA ALA A 172 8.97 6.40 -10.82
C ALA A 172 9.65 7.51 -11.61
N ALA A 173 8.96 8.64 -11.84
CA ALA A 173 9.52 9.80 -12.50
C ALA A 173 10.69 10.41 -11.71
N GLY A 174 10.51 10.61 -10.40
CA GLY A 174 11.55 11.13 -9.52
C GLY A 174 12.78 10.22 -9.43
N VAL A 175 12.58 8.90 -9.27
CA VAL A 175 13.66 7.91 -9.24
C VAL A 175 14.41 7.87 -10.58
N HIS A 176 13.70 7.92 -11.72
CA HIS A 176 14.33 8.03 -13.03
C HIS A 176 15.19 9.30 -13.13
N ASN A 177 14.65 10.46 -12.77
CA ASN A 177 15.37 11.73 -12.82
C ASN A 177 16.62 11.73 -11.91
N LEU A 178 16.57 11.05 -10.76
CA LEU A 178 17.69 10.94 -9.82
C LEU A 178 18.79 10.00 -10.29
N PHE A 179 18.44 8.84 -10.87
CA PHE A 179 19.38 7.75 -11.12
C PHE A 179 19.71 7.51 -12.60
N GLN A 180 19.03 8.20 -13.52
CA GLN A 180 19.28 8.13 -14.97
C GLN A 180 19.43 9.54 -15.58
N PRO A 181 20.32 10.40 -15.06
CA PRO A 181 20.45 11.80 -15.48
C PRO A 181 20.89 11.97 -16.95
N GLU A 182 21.42 10.91 -17.58
CA GLU A 182 21.79 10.87 -18.99
C GLU A 182 20.60 10.69 -19.95
N LYS A 183 19.42 10.30 -19.44
CA LYS A 183 18.20 10.14 -20.24
C LYS A 183 17.34 11.39 -20.21
N GLU A 184 16.39 11.49 -21.14
CA GLU A 184 15.39 12.55 -21.11
C GLU A 184 14.66 12.54 -19.76
N PRO A 185 14.64 13.66 -19.01
CA PRO A 185 14.01 13.72 -17.72
C PRO A 185 12.49 13.76 -17.86
N TYR A 186 11.78 13.11 -16.93
CA TYR A 186 10.35 13.31 -16.80
C TYR A 186 10.08 14.68 -16.17
N LEU A 187 8.95 15.29 -16.54
CA LEU A 187 8.47 16.50 -15.88
C LEU A 187 8.06 16.18 -14.43
N GLU A 188 8.91 16.55 -13.49
CA GLU A 188 8.71 16.43 -12.04
C GLU A 188 9.05 17.79 -11.42
N GLN A 189 8.04 18.67 -11.36
CA GLN A 189 8.19 20.04 -10.87
C GLN A 189 6.93 20.47 -10.12
N ALA A 190 7.10 21.34 -9.13
CA ALA A 190 6.01 21.95 -8.38
C ALA A 190 6.25 23.46 -8.25
N ILE A 191 5.16 24.23 -8.28
CA ILE A 191 5.19 25.65 -7.96
C ILE A 191 5.20 25.79 -6.43
N PHE A 192 6.15 26.54 -5.90
CA PHE A 192 6.25 26.85 -4.48
C PHE A 192 6.15 28.35 -4.27
N ALA A 193 5.30 28.76 -3.33
CA ALA A 193 5.15 30.14 -2.87
C ALA A 193 4.88 30.12 -1.36
N ASP A 194 5.52 31.03 -0.62
CA ASP A 194 5.41 31.19 0.82
C ASP A 194 4.79 32.54 1.20
N GLU A 195 4.59 32.76 2.50
CA GLU A 195 4.05 34.00 3.08
C GLU A 195 2.67 34.41 2.52
N LEU A 196 1.82 33.42 2.23
CA LEU A 196 0.49 33.62 1.65
C LEU A 196 -0.58 33.77 2.73
N THR A 197 -1.56 34.65 2.47
CA THR A 197 -2.79 34.76 3.27
C THR A 197 -3.81 33.71 2.86
N ASP A 198 -4.82 33.46 3.71
CA ASP A 198 -5.96 32.59 3.39
C ASP A 198 -6.68 33.01 2.09
N GLU A 199 -6.78 34.32 1.85
CA GLU A 199 -7.33 34.88 0.62
C GLU A 199 -6.50 34.49 -0.60
N SER A 200 -5.16 34.61 -0.51
CA SER A 200 -4.25 34.19 -1.58
C SER A 200 -4.30 32.69 -1.82
N ILE A 201 -4.37 31.87 -0.77
CA ILE A 201 -4.52 30.41 -0.90
C ILE A 201 -5.83 30.06 -1.63
N THR A 202 -6.92 30.74 -1.31
CA THR A 202 -8.21 30.55 -1.98
C THR A 202 -8.11 30.88 -3.47
N LEU A 203 -7.52 32.03 -3.81
CA LEU A 203 -7.29 32.44 -5.21
C LEU A 203 -6.41 31.44 -5.97
N LEU A 204 -5.34 30.94 -5.36
CA LEU A 204 -4.44 29.96 -5.98
C LEU A 204 -5.13 28.62 -6.21
N LYS A 205 -5.95 28.14 -5.27
CA LYS A 205 -6.75 26.91 -5.42
C LYS A 205 -7.77 27.03 -6.56
N GLU A 206 -8.46 28.16 -6.67
CA GLU A 206 -9.42 28.37 -7.75
C GLU A 206 -8.73 28.48 -9.12
N ALA A 207 -7.58 29.16 -9.17
CA ALA A 207 -6.80 29.30 -10.39
C ALA A 207 -6.20 27.96 -10.84
N SER A 208 -5.63 27.17 -9.93
CA SER A 208 -5.02 25.87 -10.24
C SER A 208 -6.05 24.88 -10.79
N LEU A 209 -7.25 24.81 -10.20
CA LEU A 209 -8.32 23.93 -10.66
C LEU A 209 -8.78 24.29 -12.08
N ARG A 210 -8.95 25.59 -12.36
CA ARG A 210 -9.34 26.08 -13.69
C ARG A 210 -8.28 25.79 -14.75
N LEU A 211 -7.00 26.04 -14.42
CA LEU A 211 -5.88 25.76 -15.31
C LEU A 211 -5.72 24.26 -15.56
N TRP A 212 -5.92 23.45 -14.52
CA TRP A 212 -5.89 21.99 -14.63
C TRP A 212 -7.02 21.46 -15.51
N GLU A 213 -8.24 22.00 -15.40
CA GLU A 213 -9.36 21.57 -16.25
C GLU A 213 -9.04 21.77 -17.74
N ASP A 214 -8.53 22.95 -18.11
CA ASP A 214 -8.14 23.24 -19.50
C ASP A 214 -6.97 22.33 -19.96
N LEU A 215 -5.90 22.26 -19.17
CA LEU A 215 -4.72 21.47 -19.49
C LEU A 215 -5.04 19.98 -19.61
N SER A 216 -5.77 19.41 -18.65
CA SER A 216 -6.11 17.99 -18.62
C SER A 216 -7.00 17.61 -19.80
N LEU A 217 -7.94 18.48 -20.20
CA LEU A 217 -8.77 18.24 -21.37
C LEU A 217 -7.95 18.22 -22.67
N GLN A 218 -6.99 19.14 -22.81
CA GLN A 218 -6.10 19.18 -23.98
C GLN A 218 -5.23 17.92 -24.08
N VAL A 219 -4.61 17.51 -22.97
CA VAL A 219 -3.79 16.29 -22.91
C VAL A 219 -4.65 15.04 -23.16
N LEU A 220 -5.85 14.98 -22.58
CA LEU A 220 -6.76 13.84 -22.76
C LEU A 220 -7.20 13.68 -24.23
N LYS A 221 -7.53 14.78 -24.91
CA LYS A 221 -7.88 14.75 -26.34
C LYS A 221 -6.73 14.17 -27.17
N LEU A 222 -5.51 14.66 -26.96
CA LEU A 222 -4.33 14.14 -27.63
C LEU A 222 -4.08 12.66 -27.31
N ALA A 223 -4.24 12.26 -26.04
CA ALA A 223 -4.07 10.87 -25.62
C ALA A 223 -5.07 9.94 -26.30
N ILE A 224 -6.36 10.31 -26.37
CA ILE A 224 -7.39 9.52 -27.07
C ILE A 224 -7.04 9.37 -28.55
N GLU A 225 -6.65 10.45 -29.22
CA GLU A 225 -6.22 10.42 -30.62
C GLU A 225 -5.02 9.48 -30.84
N ARG A 226 -4.00 9.57 -29.97
CA ARG A 226 -2.82 8.70 -30.07
C ARG A 226 -3.17 7.24 -29.77
N CYS A 227 -3.97 6.95 -28.75
CA CYS A 227 -4.42 5.60 -28.43
C CYS A 227 -5.16 4.96 -29.62
N ALA A 228 -6.07 5.70 -30.28
CA ALA A 228 -6.78 5.20 -31.45
C ALA A 228 -5.85 4.92 -32.64
N LEU A 229 -4.81 5.74 -32.84
CA LEU A 229 -3.82 5.52 -33.89
C LEU A 229 -2.87 4.36 -33.59
N ASP A 230 -2.58 4.09 -32.32
CA ASP A 230 -1.63 3.08 -31.89
C ASP A 230 -2.26 1.72 -31.60
N GLU A 231 -3.59 1.64 -31.55
CA GLU A 231 -4.34 0.41 -31.34
C GLU A 231 -3.91 -0.69 -32.32
N GLY A 232 -3.57 -1.87 -31.78
CA GLY A 232 -3.15 -3.03 -32.56
C GLY A 232 -1.71 -2.99 -33.09
N LYS A 233 -0.93 -1.92 -32.87
CA LYS A 233 0.50 -1.90 -33.24
C LYS A 233 1.33 -2.75 -32.27
N GLU A 234 2.29 -3.49 -32.82
CA GLU A 234 3.20 -4.36 -32.05
C GLU A 234 4.05 -3.58 -31.02
N GLY A 235 4.29 -2.28 -31.24
CA GLY A 235 5.04 -1.41 -30.33
C GLY A 235 4.23 -0.67 -29.27
N ALA A 236 2.89 -0.80 -29.25
CA ALA A 236 1.99 -0.04 -28.37
C ALA A 236 1.98 -0.58 -26.91
N THR A 237 3.14 -0.55 -26.26
CA THR A 237 3.37 -1.14 -24.93
C THR A 237 3.58 -0.09 -23.83
N LYS A 238 3.46 1.19 -24.15
CA LYS A 238 3.74 2.30 -23.24
C LYS A 238 2.45 2.81 -22.61
N THR A 239 2.51 3.11 -21.32
CA THR A 239 1.46 3.81 -20.58
C THR A 239 1.93 5.22 -20.26
N PHE A 240 1.03 6.20 -20.35
CA PHE A 240 1.30 7.59 -20.00
C PHE A 240 0.38 8.03 -18.87
N ARG A 241 0.94 8.72 -17.88
CA ARG A 241 0.19 9.36 -16.80
C ARG A 241 0.74 10.76 -16.59
N PHE A 242 -0.17 11.72 -16.56
CA PHE A 242 0.11 13.10 -16.23
C PHE A 242 -0.95 13.56 -15.24
N GLY A 243 -0.50 14.20 -14.16
CA GLY A 243 -1.34 14.62 -13.06
C GLY A 243 -0.79 15.88 -12.43
N ALA A 244 -1.67 16.64 -11.77
CA ALA A 244 -1.31 17.74 -10.91
C ALA A 244 -1.86 17.48 -9.51
N TYR A 245 -1.14 17.96 -8.49
CA TYR A 245 -1.56 17.91 -7.11
C TYR A 245 -1.40 19.30 -6.49
N GLN A 246 -2.31 19.63 -5.57
CA GLN A 246 -2.21 20.84 -4.75
C GLN A 246 -2.22 20.42 -3.28
N TYR A 247 -1.36 21.07 -2.49
CA TYR A 247 -1.27 20.87 -1.05
C TYR A 247 -0.92 22.21 -0.40
N ASP A 248 -1.65 22.56 0.64
CA ASP A 248 -1.41 23.69 1.52
C ASP A 248 -1.57 23.23 2.97
N GLU A 249 -0.76 23.78 3.87
CA GLU A 249 -0.85 23.52 5.30
C GLU A 249 -0.72 24.81 6.09
N ASN A 250 -1.39 24.87 7.24
CA ASN A 250 -1.18 25.96 8.18
C ASN A 250 0.16 25.72 8.89
N ASN A 251 1.15 26.54 8.57
CA ASN A 251 2.38 26.61 9.34
C ASN A 251 2.08 27.29 10.69
N LEU A 252 1.79 26.50 11.72
CA LEU A 252 1.80 26.93 13.12
C LEU A 252 3.09 26.47 13.81
#